data_AF-A0A067FXC8-F1
#
_entry.id   AF-A0A067FXC8-F1
#
_cell.length_a   1.000
_cell.length_b   1.000
_cell.length_c   1.000
_cell.angle_alpha   90.00
_cell.angle_beta   90.00
_cell.angle_gamma   90.00
#
_symmetry.space_group_name_H-M   'P 1'
#
loop_
_entity.id
_entity.type
_entity.pdbx_description
1 polymer ?
#
loop_
_entity_poly.entity_id
_entity_poly.type
_entity_poly.pdbx_seq_one_letter_code
_entity_poly.pdbx_strand_id
1 'polypeptide(L)'
;MEMDSLPNGNSAAASPPQNPTPAAAGGMTPFPKLTQLTEALKLEHQFLRVPFEHYKKTIRTNHRAVEKEITSVISNVADVSDSENFSKDDAVNHLTSLVSRLQGLKRKLEEGSRTEHLQAQKCRARLNHLESADAENLAEWNNTRVKRILVDYMLRMSYYETAEKLAESSNIQDLVDIEVFQEAKKVIDALQNKEVAPALAWCSDNKSRLKKSKSKFEFQLRLQEFIELVRGENNLRAITYARKYLAPWGATHMKELQRVMATLAFKSNTECTTYKALFEPKQWDFLVDQFKQEFCKLYGMTLEPLLNIYLQAGLSALNTPYPYSVICEYFCWLHL
;
A
#
# COMPACT_ATOMS: atom_id res chain seq x y z
N MET A 1 -52.22 -50.24 2.98
CA MET A 1 -52.52 -51.51 3.67
C MET A 1 -52.25 -52.61 2.67
N GLU A 2 -51.39 -53.56 3.06
CA GLU A 2 -51.21 -54.89 2.47
C GLU A 2 -50.61 -54.95 1.05
N MET A 3 -49.73 -55.87 0.69
CA MET A 3 -48.84 -56.79 1.41
C MET A 3 -47.86 -57.34 0.34
N ASP A 4 -46.76 -57.89 0.82
CA ASP A 4 -45.66 -58.53 0.11
C ASP A 4 -46.04 -59.48 -1.04
N SER A 5 -45.07 -59.74 -1.94
CA SER A 5 -44.45 -61.07 -2.11
C SER A 5 -43.40 -61.09 -3.23
N LEU A 6 -42.13 -61.28 -2.86
CA LEU A 6 -41.16 -62.03 -3.68
C LEU A 6 -41.46 -63.53 -3.50
N PRO A 7 -41.07 -64.42 -4.42
CA PRO A 7 -39.85 -65.19 -4.11
C PRO A 7 -39.02 -65.71 -5.32
N ASN A 8 -37.73 -65.87 -5.02
CA ASN A 8 -36.80 -66.97 -5.35
C ASN A 8 -36.68 -67.57 -6.77
N GLY A 9 -35.41 -67.83 -7.14
CA GLY A 9 -35.09 -69.08 -7.83
C GLY A 9 -33.75 -69.12 -8.56
N ASN A 10 -32.66 -69.40 -7.83
CA ASN A 10 -31.30 -69.70 -8.30
C ASN A 10 -31.19 -70.83 -9.34
N SER A 11 -30.15 -70.79 -10.18
CA SER A 11 -29.07 -71.80 -10.34
C SER A 11 -28.28 -71.48 -11.63
N ALA A 12 -26.98 -71.16 -11.66
CA ALA A 12 -25.75 -71.82 -11.20
C ALA A 12 -24.91 -72.27 -12.42
N ALA A 13 -23.73 -71.67 -12.60
CA ALA A 13 -22.54 -72.33 -13.17
C ALA A 13 -21.29 -71.47 -12.88
N ALA A 14 -20.34 -72.06 -12.15
CA ALA A 14 -19.09 -71.44 -11.71
C ALA A 14 -17.90 -71.80 -12.62
N SER A 15 -16.90 -70.93 -12.70
CA SER A 15 -15.52 -71.20 -13.13
C SER A 15 -14.57 -70.12 -12.55
N PRO A 16 -13.25 -70.40 -12.36
CA PRO A 16 -12.45 -70.00 -11.18
C PRO A 16 -11.53 -68.75 -11.41
N PRO A 17 -10.72 -68.30 -10.40
CA PRO A 17 -10.30 -66.91 -10.25
C PRO A 17 -8.99 -66.57 -10.98
N GLN A 18 -8.89 -65.33 -11.48
CA GLN A 18 -7.63 -64.74 -11.94
C GLN A 18 -7.29 -63.50 -11.10
N ASN A 19 -6.13 -63.54 -10.45
CA ASN A 19 -5.50 -62.40 -9.76
C ASN A 19 -5.09 -61.32 -10.77
N PRO A 20 -5.36 -60.03 -10.53
CA PRO A 20 -4.70 -58.96 -11.27
C PRO A 20 -3.36 -58.57 -10.59
N THR A 21 -2.32 -58.63 -11.42
CA THR A 21 -0.93 -58.19 -11.22
C THR A 21 -0.87 -56.66 -10.99
N PRO A 22 0.16 -56.12 -10.30
CA PRO A 22 0.19 -54.71 -9.90
C PRO A 22 0.44 -53.80 -11.11
N ALA A 23 -0.37 -52.76 -11.24
CA ALA A 23 -0.25 -51.73 -12.25
C ALA A 23 1.10 -50.99 -12.10
N ALA A 24 1.76 -50.83 -13.24
CA ALA A 24 3.03 -50.15 -13.43
C ALA A 24 3.04 -48.73 -12.84
N ALA A 25 4.21 -48.37 -12.30
CA ALA A 25 4.57 -47.06 -11.80
C ALA A 25 4.17 -45.94 -12.79
N GLY A 26 3.19 -45.13 -12.39
CA GLY A 26 2.84 -43.87 -13.05
C GLY A 26 3.82 -42.78 -12.66
N GLY A 27 4.40 -42.13 -13.66
CA GLY A 27 5.44 -41.11 -13.51
C GLY A 27 5.06 -39.95 -12.58
N MET A 28 6.03 -39.57 -11.75
CA MET A 28 6.01 -38.33 -10.97
C MET A 28 5.88 -37.13 -11.90
N THR A 29 4.76 -36.44 -11.75
CA THR A 29 4.47 -35.17 -12.41
C THR A 29 5.20 -34.01 -11.69
N PRO A 30 5.78 -33.01 -12.39
CA PRO A 30 6.51 -31.89 -11.77
C PRO A 30 5.64 -30.86 -11.03
N PHE A 31 4.35 -31.13 -10.85
CA PHE A 31 3.33 -30.15 -10.47
C PHE A 31 3.32 -29.65 -9.00
N PRO A 32 3.81 -30.36 -7.94
CA PRO A 32 3.63 -29.88 -6.57
C PRO A 32 4.47 -28.63 -6.22
N LYS A 33 5.65 -28.48 -6.83
CA LYS A 33 6.53 -27.32 -6.60
C LYS A 33 5.95 -26.03 -7.20
N LEU A 34 5.30 -26.12 -8.36
CA LEU A 34 4.70 -24.96 -9.05
C LEU A 34 3.50 -24.39 -8.25
N THR A 35 2.69 -25.25 -7.63
CA THR A 35 1.58 -24.84 -6.78
C THR A 35 2.06 -24.17 -5.50
N GLN A 36 3.12 -24.71 -4.87
CA GLN A 36 3.78 -24.10 -3.70
C GLN A 36 4.41 -22.74 -4.02
N LEU A 37 5.05 -22.63 -5.19
CA LEU A 37 5.57 -21.36 -5.72
C LEU A 37 4.44 -20.35 -5.95
N THR A 38 3.32 -20.79 -6.51
CA THR A 38 2.15 -19.94 -6.79
C THR A 38 1.53 -19.37 -5.51
N GLU A 39 1.49 -20.15 -4.42
CA GLU A 39 1.02 -19.66 -3.11
C GLU A 39 2.03 -18.75 -2.42
N ALA A 40 3.33 -19.06 -2.51
CA ALA A 40 4.41 -18.19 -2.02
C ALA A 40 4.44 -16.84 -2.76
N LEU A 41 4.14 -16.83 -4.07
CA LEU A 41 4.08 -15.66 -4.93
C LEU A 41 2.92 -14.71 -4.56
N LYS A 42 1.81 -15.22 -4.00
CA LYS A 42 0.70 -14.36 -3.55
C LYS A 42 1.13 -13.41 -2.42
N LEU A 43 2.05 -13.84 -1.57
CA LEU A 43 2.60 -13.01 -0.49
C LEU A 43 3.74 -12.10 -0.96
N GLU A 44 4.44 -12.48 -2.04
CA GLU A 44 5.38 -11.60 -2.74
C GLU A 44 4.70 -10.43 -3.45
N HIS A 45 3.39 -10.52 -3.72
CA HIS A 45 2.63 -9.50 -4.44
C HIS A 45 2.81 -8.09 -3.85
N GLN A 46 2.85 -7.92 -2.53
CA GLN A 46 3.00 -6.58 -1.96
C GLN A 46 4.35 -5.94 -2.30
N PHE A 47 5.42 -6.74 -2.38
CA PHE A 47 6.74 -6.25 -2.76
C PHE A 47 6.84 -5.89 -4.24
N LEU A 48 5.96 -6.40 -5.09
CA LEU A 48 5.83 -5.90 -6.47
C LEU A 48 4.88 -4.71 -6.56
N ARG A 49 3.86 -4.67 -5.70
CA ARG A 49 2.77 -3.71 -5.79
C ARG A 49 3.21 -2.31 -5.38
N VAL A 50 3.96 -2.18 -4.29
CA VAL A 50 4.44 -0.89 -3.76
C VAL A 50 5.22 -0.09 -4.81
N PRO A 51 6.29 -0.62 -5.44
CA PRO A 51 7.09 0.13 -6.41
C PRO A 51 6.30 0.40 -7.69
N PHE A 52 5.40 -0.51 -8.08
CA PHE A 52 4.53 -0.31 -9.23
C PHE A 52 3.52 0.84 -9.01
N GLU A 53 2.92 0.95 -7.82
CA GLU A 53 2.06 2.09 -7.50
C GLU A 53 2.84 3.39 -7.40
N HIS A 54 4.08 3.36 -6.90
CA HIS A 54 4.95 4.52 -6.89
C HIS A 54 5.32 4.95 -8.32
N TYR A 55 5.73 4.01 -9.18
CA TYR A 55 6.00 4.24 -10.60
C TYR A 55 4.80 4.86 -11.33
N LYS A 56 3.59 4.31 -11.12
CA LYS A 56 2.35 4.87 -11.67
C LYS A 56 2.04 6.27 -11.15
N LYS A 57 2.37 6.58 -9.88
CA LYS A 57 2.21 7.92 -9.31
C LYS A 57 3.15 8.90 -10.01
N THR A 58 4.41 8.53 -10.21
CA THR A 58 5.43 9.35 -10.89
C THR A 58 5.03 9.64 -12.33
N ILE A 59 4.67 8.61 -13.13
CA ILE A 59 4.22 8.79 -14.52
C ILE A 59 3.03 9.76 -14.61
N ARG A 60 2.00 9.56 -13.77
CA ARG A 60 0.81 10.43 -13.79
C ARG A 60 1.14 11.87 -13.42
N THR A 61 2.07 12.07 -12.49
CA THR A 61 2.49 13.39 -12.04
C THR A 61 3.26 14.11 -13.14
N ASN A 62 4.23 13.42 -13.76
CA ASN A 62 5.00 13.91 -14.90
C ASN A 62 4.08 14.26 -16.07
N HIS A 63 3.16 13.36 -16.42
CA HIS A 63 2.22 13.57 -17.52
C HIS A 63 1.33 14.80 -17.29
N ARG A 64 0.74 14.95 -16.10
CA ARG A 64 -0.08 16.13 -15.76
C ARG A 64 0.72 17.43 -15.79
N ALA A 65 1.99 17.40 -15.36
CA ALA A 65 2.85 18.58 -15.41
C ALA A 65 3.10 19.00 -16.87
N VAL A 66 3.35 18.04 -17.76
CA VAL A 66 3.51 18.27 -19.21
C VAL A 66 2.22 18.81 -19.83
N GLU A 67 1.07 18.15 -19.60
CA GLU A 67 -0.22 18.59 -20.14
C GLU A 67 -0.56 20.03 -19.72
N LYS A 68 -0.35 20.37 -18.44
CA LYS A 68 -0.64 21.70 -17.91
C LYS A 68 0.23 22.78 -18.55
N GLU A 69 1.53 22.54 -18.68
CA GLU A 69 2.44 23.51 -19.30
C GLU A 69 2.20 23.64 -20.80
N ILE A 70 1.96 22.54 -21.52
CA ILE A 70 1.61 22.57 -22.95
C ILE A 70 0.34 23.37 -23.17
N THR A 71 -0.72 23.10 -22.39
CA THR A 71 -1.99 23.85 -22.48
C THR A 71 -1.77 25.34 -22.26
N SER A 72 -0.95 25.70 -21.28
CA SER A 72 -0.66 27.10 -20.99
C SER A 72 0.24 27.77 -22.04
N VAL A 73 1.15 27.04 -22.67
CA VAL A 73 1.93 27.57 -23.80
C VAL A 73 1.02 27.82 -25.00
N ILE A 74 0.12 26.88 -25.33
CA ILE A 74 -0.85 27.04 -26.41
C ILE A 74 -1.76 28.25 -26.16
N SER A 75 -2.28 28.42 -24.93
CA SER A 75 -3.14 29.57 -24.60
C SER A 75 -2.39 30.89 -24.77
N ASN A 76 -1.17 31.00 -24.27
CA ASN A 76 -0.40 32.24 -24.42
C ASN A 76 -0.09 32.56 -25.89
N VAL A 77 0.12 31.55 -26.72
CA VAL A 77 0.37 31.74 -28.17
C VAL A 77 -0.91 32.20 -28.87
N ALA A 78 -2.07 31.66 -28.51
CA ALA A 78 -3.36 32.10 -29.02
C ALA A 78 -3.70 33.54 -28.59
N ASP A 79 -3.46 33.89 -27.33
CA ASP A 79 -3.68 35.25 -26.82
C ASP A 79 -2.85 36.27 -27.63
N VAL A 80 -1.62 35.91 -28.00
CA VAL A 80 -0.73 36.75 -28.84
C VAL A 80 -1.22 36.82 -30.29
N SER A 81 -1.76 35.75 -30.87
CA SER A 81 -2.29 35.80 -32.24
C SER A 81 -3.53 36.70 -32.35
N ASP A 82 -4.30 36.83 -31.27
CA ASP A 82 -5.55 37.58 -31.25
C ASP A 82 -5.36 39.07 -30.89
N SER A 83 -4.15 39.49 -30.47
CA SER A 83 -3.89 40.90 -30.16
C SER A 83 -3.35 41.68 -31.37
N GLU A 84 -4.10 42.67 -31.84
CA GLU A 84 -3.78 43.43 -33.06
C GLU A 84 -2.66 44.49 -32.90
N ASN A 85 -2.18 44.78 -31.68
CA ASN A 85 -1.21 45.85 -31.40
C ASN A 85 -0.03 45.38 -30.52
N PHE A 86 0.85 44.52 -31.04
CA PHE A 86 2.13 44.22 -30.37
C PHE A 86 3.22 45.23 -30.71
N SER A 87 3.81 45.85 -29.70
CA SER A 87 5.13 46.46 -29.86
C SER A 87 6.17 45.36 -30.08
N LYS A 88 7.28 45.70 -30.76
CA LYS A 88 8.42 44.77 -30.92
C LYS A 88 8.99 44.35 -29.57
N ASP A 89 9.05 45.27 -28.61
CA ASP A 89 9.53 44.97 -27.26
C ASP A 89 8.61 44.01 -26.50
N ASP A 90 7.29 44.16 -26.67
CA ASP A 90 6.31 43.25 -26.07
C ASP A 90 6.44 41.85 -26.67
N ALA A 91 6.58 41.73 -27.99
CA ALA A 91 6.80 40.44 -28.64
C ALA A 91 8.08 39.74 -28.16
N VAL A 92 9.18 40.48 -27.98
CA VAL A 92 10.44 39.96 -27.44
C VAL A 92 10.26 39.50 -25.98
N ASN A 93 9.58 40.28 -25.14
CA ASN A 93 9.29 39.92 -23.76
C ASN A 93 8.43 38.65 -23.66
N HIS A 94 7.41 38.53 -24.51
CA HIS A 94 6.55 37.35 -24.60
C HIS A 94 7.32 36.10 -25.03
N LEU A 95 8.12 36.18 -26.10
CA LEU A 95 8.96 35.06 -26.54
C LEU A 95 9.97 34.66 -25.47
N THR A 96 10.59 35.63 -24.80
CA THR A 96 11.52 35.38 -23.69
C THR A 96 10.83 34.65 -22.54
N SER A 97 9.60 35.05 -22.20
CA SER A 97 8.77 34.37 -21.20
C SER A 97 8.47 32.93 -21.61
N LEU A 98 8.02 32.69 -22.85
CA LEU A 98 7.75 31.34 -23.36
C LEU A 98 9.00 30.45 -23.36
N VAL A 99 10.14 30.98 -23.80
CA VAL A 99 11.42 30.26 -23.75
C VAL A 99 11.78 29.89 -22.31
N SER A 100 11.63 30.82 -21.36
CA SER A 100 11.91 30.54 -19.94
C SER A 100 11.02 29.43 -19.37
N ARG A 101 9.73 29.41 -19.76
CA ARG A 101 8.77 28.38 -19.37
C ARG A 101 9.10 27.02 -19.97
N LEU A 102 9.42 26.96 -21.26
CA LEU A 102 9.81 25.73 -21.94
C LEU A 102 11.12 25.17 -21.38
N GLN A 103 12.09 26.02 -21.04
CA GLN A 103 13.31 25.60 -20.34
C GLN A 103 12.99 25.05 -18.94
N GLY A 104 12.07 25.68 -18.21
CA GLY A 104 11.57 25.18 -16.94
C GLY A 104 10.89 23.82 -17.06
N LEU A 105 10.04 23.63 -18.08
CA LEU A 105 9.40 22.35 -18.38
C LEU A 105 10.44 21.28 -18.75
N LYS A 106 11.43 21.60 -19.58
CA LYS A 106 12.53 20.69 -19.93
C LYS A 106 13.24 20.16 -18.68
N ARG A 107 13.66 21.06 -17.77
CA ARG A 107 14.31 20.68 -16.51
C ARG A 107 13.43 19.77 -15.65
N LYS A 108 12.13 20.11 -15.53
CA LYS A 108 11.17 19.28 -14.79
C LYS A 108 11.00 17.90 -15.43
N LEU A 109 10.98 17.81 -16.75
CA LEU A 109 10.81 16.55 -17.47
C LEU A 109 12.06 15.67 -17.36
N GLU A 110 13.26 16.26 -17.39
CA GLU A 110 14.52 15.54 -17.16
C GLU A 110 14.56 14.92 -15.75
N GLU A 111 14.15 15.67 -14.73
CA GLU A 111 14.03 15.16 -13.36
C GLU A 111 12.95 14.07 -13.25
N GLY A 112 11.78 14.32 -13.84
CA GLY A 112 10.69 13.36 -13.90
C GLY A 112 11.08 12.06 -14.60
N SER A 113 11.85 12.15 -15.69
CA SER A 113 12.35 10.99 -16.43
C SER A 113 13.37 10.18 -15.62
N ARG A 114 14.27 10.86 -14.89
CA ARG A 114 15.23 10.18 -14.01
C ARG A 114 14.53 9.40 -12.91
N THR A 115 13.56 10.03 -12.23
CA THR A 115 12.78 9.39 -11.17
C THR A 115 11.93 8.24 -11.71
N GLU A 116 11.32 8.40 -12.89
CA GLU A 116 10.59 7.33 -13.57
C GLU A 116 11.49 6.13 -13.90
N HIS A 117 12.69 6.38 -14.44
CA HIS A 117 13.66 5.33 -14.77
C HIS A 117 14.11 4.55 -13.52
N LEU A 118 14.40 5.25 -12.41
CA LEU A 118 14.76 4.60 -11.15
C LEU A 118 13.65 3.68 -10.65
N GLN A 119 12.38 4.11 -10.73
CA GLN A 119 11.25 3.31 -10.27
C GLN A 119 10.98 2.12 -11.21
N ALA A 120 11.19 2.28 -12.51
CA ALA A 120 11.15 1.18 -13.47
C ALA A 120 12.28 0.16 -13.22
N GLN A 121 13.48 0.63 -12.89
CA GLN A 121 14.62 -0.21 -12.51
C GLN A 121 14.30 -1.03 -11.26
N LYS A 122 13.75 -0.42 -10.19
CA LYS A 122 13.31 -1.13 -8.98
C LYS A 122 12.27 -2.21 -9.31
N CYS A 123 11.29 -1.90 -10.16
CA CYS A 123 10.33 -2.90 -10.64
C CYS A 123 11.01 -4.08 -11.36
N ARG A 124 11.95 -3.78 -12.28
CA ARG A 124 12.68 -4.78 -13.05
C ARG A 124 13.57 -5.65 -12.15
N ALA A 125 14.30 -5.06 -11.22
CA ALA A 125 15.15 -5.80 -10.28
C ALA A 125 14.34 -6.84 -9.48
N ARG A 126 13.13 -6.49 -9.06
CA ARG A 126 12.24 -7.41 -8.33
C ARG A 126 11.68 -8.51 -9.22
N LEU A 127 11.34 -8.22 -10.47
CA LEU A 127 10.94 -9.25 -11.44
C LEU A 127 12.10 -10.22 -11.72
N ASN A 128 13.29 -9.71 -12.00
CA ASN A 128 14.48 -10.52 -12.22
C ASN A 128 14.79 -11.42 -11.01
N HIS A 129 14.64 -10.91 -9.78
CA HIS A 129 14.82 -11.70 -8.56
C HIS A 129 13.76 -12.81 -8.41
N LEU A 130 12.52 -12.59 -8.86
CA LEU A 130 11.49 -13.63 -8.86
C LEU A 130 11.77 -14.69 -9.94
N GLU A 131 12.23 -14.27 -11.11
CA GLU A 131 12.61 -15.17 -12.21
C GLU A 131 13.87 -15.98 -11.88
N SER A 132 14.77 -15.45 -11.04
CA SER A 132 15.98 -16.14 -10.63
C SER A 132 15.74 -17.27 -9.60
N ALA A 133 14.50 -17.54 -9.22
CA ALA A 133 14.18 -18.62 -8.28
C ALA A 133 14.38 -19.99 -8.96
N ASP A 134 15.41 -20.71 -8.55
CA ASP A 134 15.75 -22.03 -9.09
C ASP A 134 16.00 -23.04 -7.95
N ALA A 135 15.92 -24.34 -8.25
CA ALA A 135 16.15 -25.41 -7.28
C ALA A 135 17.59 -25.39 -6.74
N GLU A 136 18.57 -24.99 -7.55
CA GLU A 136 20.00 -24.97 -7.19
C GLU A 136 20.36 -23.79 -6.28
N ASN A 137 19.66 -22.65 -6.39
CA ASN A 137 19.95 -21.42 -5.62
C ASN A 137 18.88 -21.09 -4.55
N LEU A 138 17.97 -22.03 -4.29
CA LEU A 138 16.78 -21.81 -3.45
C LEU A 138 17.12 -21.29 -2.04
N ALA A 139 18.24 -21.73 -1.46
CA ALA A 139 18.67 -21.29 -0.13
C ALA A 139 19.05 -19.79 -0.10
N GLU A 140 19.81 -19.32 -1.09
CA GLU A 140 20.21 -17.92 -1.23
C GLU A 140 19.01 -17.03 -1.58
N TRP A 141 18.15 -17.52 -2.49
CA TRP A 141 16.91 -16.85 -2.84
C TRP A 141 16.01 -16.65 -1.60
N ASN A 142 15.82 -17.70 -0.80
CA ASN A 142 15.06 -17.63 0.44
C ASN A 142 15.71 -16.70 1.47
N ASN A 143 17.05 -16.68 1.57
CA ASN A 143 17.76 -15.76 2.45
C ASN A 143 17.46 -14.29 2.08
N THR A 144 17.52 -13.97 0.78
CA THR A 144 17.18 -12.64 0.25
C THR A 144 15.73 -12.29 0.54
N ARG A 145 14.80 -13.23 0.33
CA ARG A 145 13.38 -13.06 0.65
C ARG A 145 13.15 -12.75 2.13
N VAL A 146 13.78 -13.49 3.04
CA VAL A 146 13.66 -13.25 4.49
C VAL A 146 14.21 -11.86 4.85
N LYS A 147 15.35 -11.46 4.29
CA LYS A 147 15.92 -10.12 4.51
C LYS A 147 14.96 -9.02 4.04
N ARG A 148 14.31 -9.17 2.88
CA ARG A 148 13.28 -8.23 2.39
C ARG A 148 12.10 -8.12 3.37
N ILE A 149 11.63 -9.26 3.90
CA ILE A 149 10.56 -9.31 4.92
C ILE A 149 10.99 -8.62 6.22
N LEU A 150 12.23 -8.82 6.66
CA LEU A 150 12.77 -8.16 7.85
C LEU A 150 12.89 -6.65 7.66
N VAL A 151 13.34 -6.19 6.49
CA VAL A 151 13.39 -4.76 6.16
C VAL A 151 11.98 -4.15 6.19
N ASP A 152 10.98 -4.78 5.55
CA ASP A 152 9.57 -4.32 5.62
C ASP A 152 9.05 -4.24 7.07
N TYR A 153 9.33 -5.27 7.88
CA TYR A 153 8.97 -5.26 9.29
C TYR A 153 9.62 -4.10 10.05
N MET A 154 10.94 -3.93 9.89
CA MET A 154 11.69 -2.86 10.56
C MET A 154 11.15 -1.48 10.18
N LEU A 155 10.86 -1.24 8.89
CA LEU A 155 10.28 0.02 8.42
C LEU A 155 8.91 0.29 9.04
N ARG A 156 8.04 -0.73 9.16
CA ARG A 156 6.71 -0.60 9.80
C ARG A 156 6.79 -0.34 11.31
N MET A 157 7.81 -0.88 11.96
CA MET A 157 8.07 -0.71 13.40
C MET A 157 8.94 0.52 13.70
N SER A 158 9.17 1.39 12.71
CA SER A 158 9.98 2.60 12.83
C SER A 158 11.49 2.39 13.08
N TYR A 159 12.02 1.21 12.81
CA TYR A 159 13.46 0.89 12.89
C TYR A 159 14.19 1.21 11.57
N TYR A 160 14.08 2.47 11.11
CA TYR A 160 14.53 2.89 9.78
C TYR A 160 16.05 2.72 9.57
N GLU A 161 16.87 3.15 10.52
CA GLU A 161 18.34 3.05 10.41
C GLU A 161 18.81 1.59 10.32
N THR A 162 18.18 0.71 11.09
CA THR A 162 18.49 -0.73 11.06
C THR A 162 18.06 -1.35 9.73
N ALA A 163 16.90 -0.95 9.22
CA ALA A 163 16.38 -1.39 7.92
C ALA A 163 17.33 -0.98 6.78
N GLU A 164 17.82 0.26 6.79
CA GLU A 164 18.80 0.79 5.83
C GLU A 164 20.11 0.00 5.89
N LYS A 165 20.69 -0.17 7.08
CA LYS A 165 21.93 -0.94 7.26
C LYS A 165 21.81 -2.39 6.77
N LEU A 166 20.69 -3.06 7.05
CA LEU A 166 20.44 -4.43 6.58
C LEU A 166 20.32 -4.49 5.05
N ALA A 167 19.65 -3.50 4.45
CA ALA A 167 19.50 -3.41 3.01
C ALA A 167 20.85 -3.18 2.31
N GLU A 168 21.68 -2.29 2.86
CA GLU A 168 23.02 -1.99 2.37
C GLU A 168 23.98 -3.18 2.52
N SER A 169 24.06 -3.77 3.71
CA SER A 169 24.98 -4.89 3.97
C SER A 169 24.62 -6.14 3.17
N SER A 170 23.37 -6.26 2.73
CA SER A 170 22.88 -7.39 1.94
C SER A 170 22.76 -7.08 0.45
N ASN A 171 23.06 -5.85 0.02
CA ASN A 171 22.90 -5.38 -1.36
C ASN A 171 21.49 -5.61 -1.94
N ILE A 172 20.44 -5.29 -1.16
CA ILE A 172 19.03 -5.49 -1.53
C ILE A 172 18.23 -4.19 -1.62
N GLN A 173 18.90 -3.02 -1.73
CA GLN A 173 18.25 -1.70 -1.73
C GLN A 173 17.18 -1.58 -2.84
N ASP A 174 17.41 -2.15 -4.02
CA ASP A 174 16.43 -2.15 -5.12
C ASP A 174 15.23 -3.08 -4.88
N LEU A 175 15.34 -4.01 -3.92
CA LEU A 175 14.32 -5.00 -3.60
C LEU A 175 13.41 -4.59 -2.43
N VAL A 176 13.65 -3.42 -1.84
CA VAL A 176 12.94 -2.91 -0.65
C VAL A 176 12.45 -1.47 -0.86
N ASP A 177 11.49 -1.03 -0.04
CA ASP A 177 10.73 0.21 -0.25
C ASP A 177 11.07 1.33 0.74
N ILE A 178 12.34 1.46 1.13
CA ILE A 178 12.81 2.39 2.18
C ILE A 178 12.30 3.83 1.97
N GLU A 179 12.49 4.39 0.77
CA GLU A 179 12.06 5.76 0.42
C GLU A 179 10.55 5.98 0.65
N VAL A 180 9.73 4.98 0.32
CA VAL A 180 8.27 5.06 0.47
C VAL A 180 7.88 5.12 1.95
N PHE A 181 8.57 4.36 2.79
CA PHE A 181 8.36 4.40 4.24
C PHE A 181 8.95 5.66 4.88
N GLN A 182 10.04 6.24 4.34
CA GLN A 182 10.54 7.53 4.77
C GLN A 182 9.57 8.69 4.48
N GLU A 183 8.87 8.66 3.34
CA GLU A 183 7.76 9.59 3.07
C GLU A 183 6.64 9.46 4.11
N ALA A 184 6.27 8.21 4.45
CA ALA A 184 5.27 7.95 5.48
C ALA A 184 5.73 8.41 6.88
N LYS A 185 7.02 8.21 7.21
CA LYS A 185 7.64 8.66 8.46
C LYS A 185 7.46 10.15 8.67
N LYS A 186 7.67 10.98 7.64
CA LYS A 186 7.48 12.45 7.74
C LYS A 186 6.06 12.82 8.17
N VAL A 187 5.05 12.09 7.68
CA VAL A 187 3.65 12.31 8.08
C VAL A 187 3.40 11.80 9.50
N ILE A 188 3.93 10.64 9.86
CA ILE A 188 3.80 10.07 11.21
C ILE A 188 4.43 10.99 12.25
N ASP A 189 5.68 11.42 12.04
CA ASP A 189 6.41 12.31 12.93
C ASP A 189 5.67 13.64 13.11
N ALA A 190 5.12 14.20 12.02
CA ALA A 190 4.33 15.43 12.07
C ALA A 190 3.06 15.25 12.92
N LEU A 191 2.33 14.15 12.73
CA LEU A 191 1.14 13.85 13.54
C LEU A 191 1.51 13.65 15.02
N GLN A 192 2.62 12.99 15.32
CA GLN A 192 3.13 12.86 16.70
C GLN A 192 3.49 14.23 17.31
N ASN A 193 3.99 15.16 16.50
CA ASN A 193 4.26 16.54 16.87
C ASN A 193 3.01 17.45 16.83
N LYS A 194 1.82 16.87 16.65
CA LYS A 194 0.53 17.58 16.60
C LYS A 194 0.38 18.53 15.41
N GLU A 195 1.02 18.20 14.30
CA GLU A 195 0.95 18.94 13.04
C GLU A 195 0.16 18.15 11.99
N VAL A 196 -0.96 18.70 11.53
CA VAL A 196 -1.81 18.05 10.51
C VAL A 196 -1.39 18.36 9.06
N ALA A 197 -0.57 19.40 8.84
CA ALA A 197 -0.32 19.92 7.50
C ALA A 197 0.30 18.88 6.55
N PRO A 198 1.32 18.10 6.95
CA PRO A 198 1.87 17.05 6.08
C PRO A 198 0.85 15.94 5.76
N ALA A 199 0.00 15.56 6.73
CA ALA A 199 -1.04 14.56 6.53
C ALA A 199 -2.14 15.05 5.57
N LEU A 200 -2.51 16.33 5.66
CA LEU A 200 -3.46 16.95 4.74
C LEU A 200 -2.90 17.10 3.31
N ALA A 201 -1.61 17.41 3.18
CA ALA A 201 -0.92 17.39 1.89
C ALA A 201 -0.95 15.99 1.27
N TRP A 202 -0.66 14.96 2.06
CA TRP A 202 -0.78 13.57 1.63
C TRP A 202 -2.20 13.20 1.19
N CYS A 203 -3.23 13.68 1.90
CA CYS A 203 -4.63 13.50 1.50
C CYS A 203 -4.92 14.16 0.14
N SER A 204 -4.40 15.37 -0.11
CA SER A 204 -4.56 16.07 -1.38
C SER A 204 -3.92 15.29 -2.54
N ASP A 205 -2.69 14.81 -2.36
CA ASP A 205 -1.94 14.04 -3.36
C ASP A 205 -2.66 12.73 -3.74
N ASN A 206 -3.37 12.14 -2.78
CA ASN A 206 -4.04 10.85 -2.91
C ASN A 206 -5.57 10.94 -3.01
N LYS A 207 -6.12 12.14 -3.20
CA LYS A 207 -7.56 12.45 -3.10
C LYS A 207 -8.45 11.51 -3.91
N SER A 208 -8.10 11.21 -5.15
CA SER A 208 -8.91 10.35 -6.03
C SER A 208 -8.98 8.90 -5.53
N ARG A 209 -7.92 8.42 -4.88
CA ARG A 209 -7.82 7.06 -4.35
C ARG A 209 -8.55 6.96 -3.01
N LEU A 210 -8.37 7.95 -2.14
CA LEU A 210 -9.07 8.07 -0.86
C LEU A 210 -10.58 8.20 -1.05
N LYS A 211 -11.03 8.93 -2.09
CA LYS A 211 -12.45 9.02 -2.45
C LYS A 211 -13.02 7.66 -2.88
N LYS A 212 -12.25 6.86 -3.64
CA LYS A 212 -12.67 5.51 -4.06
C LYS A 212 -12.78 4.55 -2.88
N SER A 213 -11.87 4.63 -1.90
CA SER A 213 -11.94 3.83 -0.67
C SER A 213 -12.92 4.37 0.37
N LYS A 214 -13.59 5.51 0.10
CA LYS A 214 -14.47 6.22 1.04
C LYS A 214 -13.78 6.50 2.39
N SER A 215 -12.49 6.83 2.34
CA SER A 215 -11.71 7.11 3.56
C SER A 215 -12.25 8.35 4.28
N LYS A 216 -12.30 8.26 5.61
CA LYS A 216 -12.66 9.37 6.51
C LYS A 216 -11.43 10.13 7.03
N PHE A 217 -10.23 9.77 6.59
CA PHE A 217 -8.99 10.26 7.20
C PHE A 217 -8.84 11.79 7.11
N GLU A 218 -9.08 12.37 5.92
CA GLU A 218 -9.07 13.84 5.76
C GLU A 218 -10.06 14.51 6.71
N PHE A 219 -11.27 13.96 6.83
CA PHE A 219 -12.28 14.51 7.73
C PHE A 219 -11.83 14.48 9.20
N GLN A 220 -11.25 13.37 9.67
CA GLN A 220 -10.73 13.26 11.04
C GLN A 220 -9.58 14.24 11.31
N LEU A 221 -8.66 14.44 10.36
CA LEU A 221 -7.61 15.46 10.46
C LEU A 221 -8.20 16.87 10.60
N ARG A 222 -9.22 17.18 9.78
CA ARG A 222 -9.88 18.48 9.81
C ARG A 222 -10.61 18.73 11.13
N LEU A 223 -11.21 17.70 11.73
CA LEU A 223 -11.80 17.78 13.07
C LEU A 223 -10.72 18.03 14.14
N GLN A 224 -9.60 17.32 14.10
CA GLN A 224 -8.51 17.52 15.07
C GLN A 224 -7.93 18.93 14.98
N GLU A 225 -7.69 19.44 13.77
CA GLU A 225 -7.22 20.82 13.56
C GLU A 225 -8.19 21.86 14.16
N PHE A 226 -9.50 21.63 14.02
CA PHE A 226 -10.51 22.47 14.68
C PHE A 226 -10.42 22.39 16.21
N ILE A 227 -10.28 21.19 16.78
CA ILE A 227 -10.16 20.98 18.23
C ILE A 227 -8.93 21.71 18.79
N GLU A 228 -7.81 21.69 18.07
CA GLU A 228 -6.61 22.43 18.48
C GLU A 228 -6.79 23.95 18.40
N LEU A 229 -7.54 24.47 17.41
CA LEU A 229 -7.91 25.90 17.37
C LEU A 229 -8.77 26.30 18.58
N VAL A 230 -9.69 25.44 19.00
CA VAL A 230 -10.51 25.65 20.21
C VAL A 230 -9.66 25.57 21.47
N ARG A 231 -8.71 24.63 21.55
CA ARG A 231 -7.76 24.51 22.67
C ARG A 231 -6.90 25.76 22.82
N GLY A 232 -6.50 26.39 21.73
CA GLY A 232 -5.76 27.66 21.71
C GLY A 232 -6.62 28.91 21.98
N GLU A 233 -7.87 28.74 22.43
CA GLU A 233 -8.86 29.80 22.70
C GLU A 233 -9.16 30.71 21.49
N ASN A 234 -8.90 30.23 20.27
CA ASN A 234 -9.04 31.03 19.06
C ASN A 234 -10.40 30.79 18.38
N ASN A 235 -11.49 31.05 19.11
CA ASN A 235 -12.84 30.68 18.72
C ASN A 235 -13.28 31.27 17.37
N LEU A 236 -12.93 32.52 17.07
CA LEU A 236 -13.27 33.17 15.79
C LEU A 236 -12.60 32.48 14.61
N ARG A 237 -11.32 32.09 14.75
CA ARG A 237 -10.62 31.32 13.71
C ARG A 237 -11.18 29.92 13.60
N ALA A 238 -11.50 29.25 14.71
CA ALA A 238 -12.14 27.93 14.70
C ALA A 238 -13.48 27.94 13.93
N ILE A 239 -14.35 28.93 14.17
CA ILE A 239 -15.64 29.07 13.47
C ILE A 239 -15.41 29.32 11.97
N THR A 240 -14.48 30.21 11.62
CA THR A 240 -14.14 30.51 10.22
C THR A 240 -13.61 29.26 9.51
N TYR A 241 -12.74 28.52 10.20
CA TYR A 241 -12.18 27.26 9.72
C TYR A 241 -13.28 26.20 9.51
N ALA A 242 -14.18 26.02 10.47
CA ALA A 242 -15.29 25.06 10.37
C ALA A 242 -16.20 25.36 9.16
N ARG A 243 -16.54 26.63 8.93
CA ARG A 243 -17.33 27.04 7.76
C ARG A 243 -16.63 26.70 6.44
N LYS A 244 -15.30 26.84 6.39
CA LYS A 244 -14.51 26.60 5.18
C LYS A 244 -14.28 25.11 4.90
N TYR A 245 -13.90 24.34 5.92
CA TYR A 245 -13.39 22.98 5.74
C TYR A 245 -14.32 21.87 6.26
N LEU A 246 -15.16 22.15 7.25
CA LEU A 246 -16.06 21.15 7.83
C LEU A 246 -17.46 21.19 7.22
N ALA A 247 -17.96 22.36 6.80
CA ALA A 247 -19.29 22.51 6.21
C ALA A 247 -19.60 21.53 5.05
N PRO A 248 -18.65 21.23 4.12
CA PRO A 248 -18.90 20.24 3.06
C PRO A 248 -19.23 18.83 3.57
N TRP A 249 -18.84 18.48 4.79
CA TRP A 249 -19.08 17.18 5.41
C TRP A 249 -20.39 17.12 6.22
N GLY A 250 -21.11 18.24 6.33
CA GLY A 250 -22.36 18.31 7.10
C GLY A 250 -23.44 17.35 6.61
N ALA A 251 -23.51 17.10 5.29
CA ALA A 251 -24.51 16.19 4.72
C ALA A 251 -24.31 14.73 5.15
N THR A 252 -23.08 14.31 5.46
CA THR A 252 -22.75 12.89 5.73
C THR A 252 -22.30 12.62 7.17
N HIS A 253 -21.78 13.62 7.89
CA HIS A 253 -21.18 13.45 9.23
C HIS A 253 -21.73 14.38 10.30
N MET A 254 -22.95 14.94 10.13
CA MET A 254 -23.49 15.99 11.01
C MET A 254 -23.37 15.70 12.52
N LYS A 255 -23.60 14.45 12.95
CA LYS A 255 -23.49 14.06 14.38
C LYS A 255 -22.06 14.25 14.93
N GLU A 256 -21.06 13.86 14.15
CA GLU A 256 -19.64 14.03 14.52
C GLU A 256 -19.28 15.52 14.55
N LEU A 257 -19.75 16.30 13.56
CA LEU A 257 -19.56 17.76 13.53
C LEU A 257 -20.19 18.43 14.76
N GLN A 258 -21.45 18.11 15.09
CA GLN A 258 -22.14 18.69 16.26
C GLN A 258 -21.39 18.39 17.55
N ARG A 259 -20.89 17.16 17.72
CA ARG A 259 -20.10 16.77 18.88
C ARG A 259 -18.81 17.58 18.99
N VAL A 260 -18.11 17.81 17.88
CA VAL A 260 -16.88 18.61 17.88
C VAL A 260 -17.19 20.10 18.04
N MET A 261 -18.26 20.63 17.45
CA MET A 261 -18.68 22.03 17.63
C MET A 261 -19.05 22.34 19.09
N ALA A 262 -19.57 21.37 19.84
CA ALA A 262 -19.84 21.52 21.26
C ALA A 262 -18.59 21.82 22.10
N THR A 263 -17.38 21.52 21.59
CA THR A 263 -16.12 21.88 22.27
C THR A 263 -15.90 23.39 22.39
N LEU A 264 -16.61 24.21 21.59
CA LEU A 264 -16.64 25.67 21.77
C LEU A 264 -17.27 26.08 23.11
N ALA A 265 -18.20 25.29 23.64
CA ALA A 265 -18.81 25.47 24.95
C ALA A 265 -18.07 24.67 26.03
N PHE A 266 -17.74 23.40 25.73
CA PHE A 266 -16.99 22.51 26.60
C PHE A 266 -15.49 22.54 26.24
N LYS A 267 -14.77 23.51 26.80
CA LYS A 267 -13.33 23.74 26.57
C LYS A 267 -12.45 22.57 27.06
N SER A 268 -11.14 22.68 26.84
CA SER A 268 -10.14 21.66 27.19
C SER A 268 -10.07 21.29 28.68
N ASN A 269 -10.54 22.16 29.58
CA ASN A 269 -10.61 21.93 31.03
C ASN A 269 -11.95 21.33 31.50
N THR A 270 -12.78 20.82 30.59
CA THR A 270 -14.08 20.25 30.94
C THR A 270 -13.97 18.96 31.75
N GLU A 271 -14.83 18.83 32.77
CA GLU A 271 -15.01 17.57 33.52
C GLU A 271 -16.00 16.61 32.82
N CYS A 272 -16.65 17.05 31.74
CA CYS A 272 -17.54 16.18 30.97
C CYS A 272 -16.71 15.17 30.17
N THR A 273 -16.73 13.91 30.59
CA THR A 273 -15.95 12.80 30.00
C THR A 273 -16.12 12.67 28.48
N THR A 274 -17.33 12.95 27.97
CA THR A 274 -17.66 12.84 26.54
C THR A 274 -16.86 13.81 25.67
N TYR A 275 -16.60 15.01 26.16
CA TYR A 275 -15.85 16.06 25.44
C TYR A 275 -14.38 16.09 25.85
N LYS A 276 -14.06 15.74 27.10
CA LYS A 276 -12.69 15.59 27.59
C LYS A 276 -11.87 14.63 26.72
N ALA A 277 -12.47 13.50 26.33
CA ALA A 277 -11.85 12.51 25.46
C ALA A 277 -11.40 13.07 24.09
N LEU A 278 -12.08 14.10 23.56
CA LEU A 278 -11.71 14.74 22.28
C LEU A 278 -10.42 15.56 22.39
N PHE A 279 -10.07 15.99 23.59
CA PHE A 279 -8.84 16.73 23.87
C PHE A 279 -7.71 15.83 24.39
N GLU A 280 -7.88 14.51 24.43
CA GLU A 280 -6.81 13.64 24.90
C GLU A 280 -5.69 13.50 23.85
N PRO A 281 -4.41 13.39 24.27
CA PRO A 281 -3.30 13.13 23.37
C PRO A 281 -3.49 11.87 22.51
N LYS A 282 -4.22 10.87 23.03
CA LYS A 282 -4.55 9.62 22.33
C LYS A 282 -5.26 9.81 21.00
N GLN A 283 -5.90 10.97 20.76
CA GLN A 283 -6.48 11.28 19.46
C GLN A 283 -5.42 11.35 18.35
N TRP A 284 -4.21 11.80 18.69
CA TRP A 284 -3.09 11.83 17.74
C TRP A 284 -2.56 10.43 17.44
N ASP A 285 -2.49 9.55 18.44
CA ASP A 285 -2.13 8.13 18.23
C ASP A 285 -3.14 7.45 17.29
N PHE A 286 -4.43 7.71 17.49
CA PHE A 286 -5.49 7.22 16.60
C PHE A 286 -5.33 7.75 15.16
N LEU A 287 -4.96 9.02 14.98
CA LEU A 287 -4.70 9.58 13.64
C LEU A 287 -3.48 8.94 12.99
N VAL A 288 -2.42 8.67 13.75
CA VAL A 288 -1.24 7.94 13.26
C VAL A 288 -1.62 6.53 12.81
N ASP A 289 -2.42 5.81 13.60
CA ASP A 289 -2.86 4.46 13.23
C ASP A 289 -3.78 4.47 12.01
N GLN A 290 -4.69 5.44 11.93
CA GLN A 290 -5.53 5.62 10.74
C GLN A 290 -4.70 5.94 9.50
N PHE A 291 -3.68 6.81 9.63
CA PHE A 291 -2.74 7.07 8.55
C PHE A 291 -2.03 5.81 8.10
N LYS A 292 -1.47 5.01 9.02
CA LYS A 292 -0.80 3.74 8.71
C LYS A 292 -1.72 2.78 7.97
N GLN A 293 -2.99 2.68 8.38
CA GLN A 293 -3.98 1.85 7.71
C GLN A 293 -4.28 2.33 6.29
N GLU A 294 -4.53 3.63 6.10
CA GLU A 294 -4.78 4.21 4.77
C GLU A 294 -3.56 4.10 3.86
N PHE A 295 -2.35 4.31 4.40
CA PHE A 295 -1.10 4.10 3.71
C PHE A 295 -0.95 2.66 3.23
N CYS A 296 -1.15 1.66 4.10
CA CYS A 296 -1.09 0.25 3.72
C CYS A 296 -2.12 -0.09 2.62
N LYS A 297 -3.37 0.32 2.80
CA LYS A 297 -4.44 0.12 1.80
C LYS A 297 -4.09 0.77 0.46
N LEU A 298 -3.51 1.97 0.49
CA LEU A 298 -3.13 2.71 -0.70
C LEU A 298 -2.02 2.01 -1.47
N TYR A 299 -1.01 1.42 -0.81
CA TYR A 299 0.03 0.68 -1.52
C TYR A 299 -0.30 -0.80 -1.75
N GLY A 300 -1.47 -1.27 -1.32
CA GLY A 300 -1.87 -2.67 -1.46
C GLY A 300 -1.05 -3.61 -0.58
N MET A 301 -0.57 -3.09 0.55
CA MET A 301 0.15 -3.83 1.56
C MET A 301 -0.81 -4.45 2.57
N THR A 302 -0.36 -5.50 3.25
CA THR A 302 -1.06 -6.03 4.43
C THR A 302 -1.01 -5.02 5.57
N LEU A 303 -2.02 -5.02 6.43
CA LEU A 303 -2.02 -4.20 7.65
C LEU A 303 -1.02 -4.74 8.68
N GLU A 304 -1.04 -6.07 8.85
CA GLU A 304 -0.07 -6.76 9.67
C GLU A 304 1.23 -7.00 8.87
N PRO A 305 2.43 -6.78 9.45
CA PRO A 305 3.68 -7.06 8.77
C PRO A 305 3.78 -8.52 8.32
N LEU A 306 4.38 -8.76 7.15
CA LEU A 306 4.51 -10.13 6.61
C LEU A 306 5.24 -11.07 7.57
N LEU A 307 6.24 -10.56 8.31
CA LEU A 307 6.98 -11.36 9.29
C LEU A 307 6.05 -12.05 10.29
N ASN A 308 5.06 -11.32 10.81
CA ASN A 308 4.10 -11.87 11.77
C ASN A 308 3.22 -12.94 11.11
N ILE A 309 2.74 -12.68 9.89
CA ILE A 309 1.90 -13.62 9.13
C ILE A 309 2.66 -14.93 8.88
N TYR A 310 3.92 -14.84 8.42
CA TYR A 310 4.75 -16.03 8.20
C TYR A 310 5.08 -16.76 9.50
N LEU A 311 5.37 -16.02 10.58
CA LEU A 311 5.66 -16.61 11.87
C LEU A 311 4.43 -17.36 12.42
N GLN A 312 3.24 -16.75 12.36
CA GLN A 312 1.99 -17.39 12.76
C GLN A 312 1.73 -18.65 11.93
N ALA A 313 1.84 -18.57 10.60
CA ALA A 313 1.66 -19.72 9.72
C ALA A 313 2.67 -20.84 10.01
N GLY A 314 3.95 -20.48 10.23
CA GLY A 314 5.00 -21.43 10.60
C GLY A 314 4.74 -22.11 11.94
N LEU A 315 4.35 -21.35 12.96
CA LEU A 315 3.97 -21.89 14.27
C LEU A 315 2.73 -22.80 14.18
N SER A 316 1.73 -22.44 13.37
CA SER A 316 0.57 -23.30 13.12
C SER A 316 0.94 -24.62 12.45
N ALA A 317 1.85 -24.59 11.46
CA ALA A 317 2.34 -25.80 10.80
C ALA A 317 3.16 -26.70 11.75
N LEU A 318 3.91 -26.12 12.68
CA LEU A 318 4.65 -26.88 13.70
C LEU A 318 3.73 -27.47 14.78
N ASN A 319 2.62 -26.80 15.09
CA ASN A 319 1.65 -27.22 16.10
C ASN A 319 0.62 -28.23 15.59
N THR A 320 0.52 -28.48 14.28
CA THR A 320 -0.34 -29.55 13.76
C THR A 320 0.28 -30.92 14.03
N PRO A 321 -0.37 -31.81 14.82
CA PRO A 321 0.13 -33.15 15.09
C PRO A 321 -0.11 -34.05 13.87
N TYR A 322 0.70 -33.90 12.82
CA TYR A 322 0.83 -34.97 11.84
C TYR A 322 1.66 -36.09 12.46
N PRO A 323 1.20 -37.35 12.39
CA PRO A 323 1.96 -38.47 12.93
C PRO A 323 3.28 -38.57 12.16
N TYR A 324 4.38 -38.51 12.90
CA TYR A 324 5.76 -38.66 12.44
C TYR A 324 6.03 -39.95 11.62
N SER A 325 5.05 -40.85 11.50
CA SER A 325 5.15 -42.08 10.70
C SER A 325 5.09 -41.87 9.19
N VAL A 326 4.55 -40.76 8.67
CA VAL A 326 4.48 -40.52 7.21
C VAL A 326 5.65 -39.68 6.69
N ILE A 327 6.38 -38.99 7.56
CA ILE A 327 7.54 -38.17 7.16
C ILE A 327 8.80 -39.03 6.96
N CYS A 328 8.89 -40.20 7.58
CA CYS A 328 10.03 -41.11 7.43
C CYS A 328 10.07 -41.86 6.09
N GLU A 329 8.94 -42.10 5.42
CA GLU A 329 8.94 -42.78 4.11
C GLU A 329 9.33 -41.84 2.95
N TYR A 330 9.16 -40.51 3.09
CA TYR A 330 9.58 -39.56 2.07
C TYR A 330 11.06 -39.17 2.16
N PHE A 331 11.71 -39.32 3.32
CA PHE A 331 13.15 -39.08 3.46
C PHE A 331 14.03 -40.30 3.10
N CYS A 332 13.47 -41.52 3.09
CA CYS A 332 14.21 -42.72 2.68
C CYS A 332 14.34 -42.91 1.15
N TRP A 333 13.67 -42.11 0.32
CA TRP A 333 13.83 -42.16 -1.14
C TRP A 333 14.90 -41.20 -1.70
N LEU A 334 15.67 -40.51 -0.85
CA LEU A 334 16.77 -39.63 -1.27
C LEU A 334 18.18 -40.27 -1.21
N HIS A 335 18.26 -41.59 -1.07
CA HIS A 335 19.50 -42.35 -1.25
C HIS A 335 19.25 -43.61 -2.09
N LEU A 336 19.07 -43.40 -3.40
CA LEU A 336 19.57 -44.26 -4.48
C LEU A 336 19.49 -43.53 -5.82
#